data_AF-A0A2K9PI32-F1
#
_entry.id   AF-A0A2K9PI32-F1
#
_cell.length_a   1.000
_cell.length_b   1.000
_cell.length_c   1.000
_cell.angle_alpha   90.00
_cell.angle_beta   90.00
_cell.angle_gamma   90.00
#
_symmetry.space_group_name_H-M   'P 1'
#
loop_
_entity.id
_entity.type
_entity.pdbx_description
1 polymer ?
#
loop_
_entity_poly.entity_id
_entity_poly.type
_entity_poly.pdbx_seq_one_letter_code
_entity_poly.pdbx_strand_id
1 'polypeptide(L)'
;MSKKTAFTALLLVIGSGFSVLAGAAEHNPLRSPTKGVVCDAYFCADATGISDVLTTKYLGAKKGKQLAAQEEFDRTVFTFANGVYCDTKAHECRQDRYFGADGKPSGKIDSKTTQWLFAQ
;
A
#
# COMPACT_ATOMS: atom_id res chain seq x y z
N MET A 1 -38.56 -25.00 -58.03
CA MET A 1 -37.85 -24.09 -57.11
C MET A 1 -37.62 -24.86 -55.81
N SER A 2 -36.63 -25.75 -55.77
CA SER A 2 -35.20 -25.56 -55.40
C SER A 2 -34.98 -25.28 -53.91
N LYS A 3 -34.12 -26.13 -53.35
CA LYS A 3 -33.95 -26.48 -51.94
C LYS A 3 -33.04 -25.51 -51.19
N LYS A 4 -33.23 -25.51 -49.87
CA LYS A 4 -32.45 -24.89 -48.79
C LYS A 4 -30.96 -25.27 -48.82
N THR A 5 -30.09 -24.32 -48.45
CA THR A 5 -28.79 -24.50 -47.76
C THR A 5 -28.29 -23.10 -47.34
N ALA A 6 -28.44 -22.69 -46.09
CA ALA A 6 -27.46 -22.85 -45.00
C ALA A 6 -26.10 -22.19 -45.31
N PHE A 7 -25.92 -20.95 -44.86
CA PHE A 7 -24.59 -20.37 -44.59
C PHE A 7 -24.61 -19.73 -43.20
N THR A 8 -24.07 -20.47 -42.25
CA THR A 8 -23.79 -20.07 -40.88
C THR A 8 -22.67 -19.03 -40.90
N ALA A 9 -23.00 -17.76 -40.70
CA ALA A 9 -22.01 -16.69 -40.56
C ALA A 9 -21.81 -16.36 -39.07
N LEU A 10 -20.79 -17.04 -38.52
CA LEU A 10 -19.89 -16.68 -37.42
C LEU A 10 -20.20 -15.39 -36.63
N LEU A 11 -20.61 -15.56 -35.36
CA LEU A 11 -20.65 -14.54 -34.32
C LEU A 11 -19.22 -14.09 -33.95
N LEU A 12 -18.85 -12.86 -34.30
CA LEU A 12 -17.69 -12.17 -33.73
C LEU A 12 -18.17 -11.26 -32.59
N VAL A 13 -18.14 -11.80 -31.37
CA VAL A 13 -18.30 -11.01 -30.14
C VAL A 13 -17.03 -10.19 -29.97
N ILE A 14 -17.08 -8.92 -30.37
CA ILE A 14 -16.03 -7.94 -30.06
C ILE A 14 -16.23 -7.54 -28.60
N GLY A 15 -15.76 -8.38 -27.68
CA GLY A 15 -15.59 -8.01 -26.29
C GLY A 15 -14.41 -7.06 -26.19
N SER A 16 -14.63 -5.77 -26.44
CA SER A 16 -13.68 -4.72 -26.09
C SER A 16 -13.52 -4.72 -24.58
N GLY A 17 -12.45 -5.36 -24.11
CA GLY A 17 -12.05 -5.36 -22.72
C GLY A 17 -11.82 -3.92 -22.26
N PHE A 18 -12.73 -3.41 -21.43
CA PHE A 18 -12.45 -2.27 -20.59
C PHE A 18 -11.30 -2.68 -19.68
N SER A 19 -10.08 -2.27 -20.03
CA SER A 19 -8.97 -2.29 -19.10
C SER A 19 -9.33 -1.33 -17.99
N VAL A 20 -9.96 -1.83 -16.92
CA VAL A 20 -10.00 -1.13 -15.65
C VAL A 20 -8.55 -0.94 -15.24
N LEU A 21 -8.03 0.29 -15.42
CA LEU A 21 -6.86 0.73 -14.67
C LEU A 21 -7.26 0.55 -13.20
N ALA A 22 -6.77 -0.52 -12.57
CA ALA A 22 -6.88 -0.70 -11.14
C ALA A 22 -5.98 0.36 -10.48
N GLY A 23 -6.51 1.58 -10.35
CA GLY A 23 -5.96 2.62 -9.49
C GLY A 23 -6.16 2.20 -8.04
N ALA A 24 -5.36 1.25 -7.56
CA ALA A 24 -5.35 0.84 -6.17
C ALA A 24 -4.56 1.86 -5.34
N ALA A 25 -5.08 3.09 -5.20
CA ALA A 25 -4.42 4.12 -4.39
C ALA A 25 -5.41 5.17 -3.84
N GLU A 26 -6.60 4.76 -3.38
CA GLU A 26 -7.56 5.69 -2.73
C GLU A 26 -8.23 5.09 -1.48
N HIS A 27 -7.79 3.92 -1.01
CA HIS A 27 -8.29 3.35 0.25
C HIS A 27 -7.21 3.50 1.34
N ASN A 28 -7.55 4.22 2.41
CA ASN A 28 -6.74 4.49 3.63
C ASN A 28 -5.71 5.65 3.54
N PRO A 29 -6.13 6.92 3.52
CA PRO A 29 -5.20 8.05 3.46
C PRO A 29 -4.24 8.08 4.67
N LEU A 30 -2.96 8.36 4.40
CA LEU A 30 -1.96 8.60 5.44
C LEU A 30 -2.15 9.99 6.06
N ARG A 31 -1.88 10.08 7.36
CA ARG A 31 -1.94 11.31 8.15
C ARG A 31 -0.57 11.56 8.77
N SER A 32 -0.10 12.80 8.72
CA SER A 32 1.13 13.22 9.40
C SER A 32 0.77 14.22 10.50
N PRO A 33 0.49 13.76 11.74
CA PRO A 33 0.01 14.64 12.80
C PRO A 33 1.08 15.61 13.32
N THR A 34 2.36 15.29 13.11
CA THR A 34 3.50 16.15 13.38
C THR A 34 4.67 15.74 12.51
N LYS A 35 5.68 16.60 12.36
CA LYS A 35 6.89 16.31 11.59
C LYS A 35 7.54 15.03 12.10
N GLY A 36 7.91 14.12 11.19
CA GLY A 36 8.56 12.86 11.53
C GLY A 36 7.60 11.73 11.94
N VAL A 37 6.29 11.98 11.99
CA VAL A 37 5.29 10.95 12.34
C VAL A 37 4.31 10.78 11.19
N VAL A 38 4.10 9.52 10.79
CA VAL A 38 3.08 9.13 9.80
C VAL A 38 2.21 8.02 10.38
N CYS A 39 0.90 8.15 10.22
CA CYS A 39 -0.10 7.22 10.70
C CYS A 39 -1.04 6.80 9.59
N ASP A 40 -1.47 5.55 9.62
CA ASP A 40 -2.60 5.05 8.83
C ASP A 40 -3.83 4.81 9.72
N ALA A 41 -4.67 3.82 9.38
CA ALA A 41 -5.84 3.42 10.17
C ALA A 41 -5.52 2.46 11.33
N TYR A 42 -4.31 1.90 11.39
CA TYR A 42 -3.91 0.81 12.28
C TYR A 42 -2.77 1.20 13.20
N PHE A 43 -1.74 1.87 12.70
CA PHE A 43 -0.55 2.22 13.47
C PHE A 43 0.02 3.58 13.06
N CYS A 44 0.93 4.07 13.89
CA CYS A 44 1.79 5.20 13.61
C CYS A 44 3.25 4.75 13.63
N ALA A 45 4.06 5.34 12.77
CA ALA A 45 5.49 5.13 12.69
C ALA A 45 6.24 6.47 12.66
N ASP A 46 7.51 6.40 13.05
CA ASP A 46 8.51 7.46 12.86
C ASP A 46 9.77 6.90 12.19
N ALA A 47 10.85 7.67 12.16
CA ALA A 47 12.13 7.24 11.56
C ALA A 47 12.76 6.02 12.26
N THR A 48 12.30 5.61 13.44
CA THR A 48 12.77 4.41 14.15
C THR A 48 11.93 3.17 13.85
N GLY A 49 10.69 3.35 13.39
CA GLY A 49 9.80 2.26 13.01
C GLY A 49 8.38 2.43 13.54
N ILE A 50 7.62 1.33 13.52
CA ILE A 50 6.28 1.26 14.12
C ILE A 50 6.36 1.49 15.64
N SER A 51 5.49 2.36 16.18
CA SER A 51 5.53 2.78 17.59
C SER A 51 4.18 2.62 18.30
N ASP A 52 4.15 1.85 19.39
CA ASP A 52 2.97 1.71 20.26
C ASP A 52 2.59 3.01 20.94
N VAL A 53 3.59 3.80 21.34
CA VAL A 53 3.40 5.07 22.03
C VAL A 53 2.76 6.08 21.09
N LEU A 54 3.27 6.21 19.86
CA LEU A 54 2.67 7.10 18.84
C LEU A 54 1.29 6.60 18.43
N THR A 55 1.12 5.29 18.25
CA THR A 55 -0.17 4.68 17.92
C THR A 55 -1.21 4.96 19.01
N THR A 56 -0.83 4.82 20.28
CA THR A 56 -1.70 5.16 21.42
C THR A 56 -2.05 6.64 21.42
N LYS A 57 -1.06 7.51 21.20
CA LYS A 57 -1.22 8.97 21.22
C LYS A 57 -2.17 9.47 20.12
N TYR A 58 -2.04 8.97 18.90
CA TYR A 58 -2.74 9.53 17.74
C TYR A 58 -3.95 8.70 17.27
N LEU A 59 -3.97 7.39 17.54
CA LEU A 59 -5.08 6.49 17.17
C LEU A 59 -5.86 5.95 18.39
N GLY A 60 -5.40 6.25 19.60
CA GLY A 60 -6.08 5.92 20.86
C GLY A 60 -5.64 4.60 21.48
N ALA A 61 -5.94 4.45 22.78
CA ALA A 61 -5.49 3.33 23.61
C ALA A 61 -5.92 1.94 23.09
N LYS A 62 -7.08 1.83 22.43
CA LYS A 62 -7.53 0.56 21.85
C LYS A 62 -6.57 0.07 20.77
N LYS A 63 -6.15 0.95 19.86
CA LYS A 63 -5.24 0.63 18.75
C LYS A 63 -3.83 0.34 19.26
N GLY A 64 -3.35 1.13 20.20
CA GLY A 64 -2.06 0.86 20.86
C GLY A 64 -1.99 -0.50 21.53
N LYS A 65 -3.04 -0.89 22.27
CA LYS A 65 -3.12 -2.23 22.88
C LYS A 65 -3.22 -3.35 21.85
N GLN A 66 -3.96 -3.16 20.76
CA GLN A 66 -4.03 -4.14 19.67
C GLN A 66 -2.68 -4.34 18.99
N LEU A 67 -1.90 -3.27 18.82
CA LEU A 67 -0.56 -3.35 18.25
C LEU A 67 0.43 -4.03 19.19
N ALA A 68 0.41 -3.67 20.48
CA ALA A 68 1.29 -4.25 21.50
C ALA A 68 0.96 -5.73 21.82
N ALA A 69 -0.26 -6.19 21.51
CA ALA A 69 -0.66 -7.59 21.67
C ALA A 69 -0.20 -8.50 20.52
N GLN A 70 0.37 -7.94 19.46
CA GLN A 70 1.00 -8.74 18.41
C GLN A 70 2.29 -9.38 18.95
N GLU A 71 2.67 -10.53 18.40
CA GLU A 71 3.96 -11.15 18.70
C GLU A 71 5.13 -10.23 18.31
N GLU A 72 6.35 -10.55 18.72
CA GLU A 72 7.51 -9.76 18.32
C GLU A 72 7.72 -9.84 16.80
N PHE A 73 7.80 -8.67 16.15
CA PHE A 73 8.00 -8.57 14.70
C PHE A 73 8.95 -7.42 14.37
N ASP A 74 9.53 -7.44 13.16
CA ASP A 74 10.40 -6.36 12.69
C ASP A 74 9.59 -5.08 12.47
N ARG A 75 9.83 -4.07 13.31
CA ARG A 75 9.17 -2.76 13.25
C ARG A 75 9.86 -1.77 12.31
N THR A 76 11.04 -2.12 11.80
CA THR A 76 11.87 -1.26 10.94
C THR A 76 11.48 -1.33 9.47
N VAL A 77 10.74 -2.38 9.08
CA VAL A 77 10.25 -2.60 7.72
C VAL A 77 8.76 -2.84 7.77
N PHE A 78 7.97 -1.98 7.12
CA PHE A 78 6.52 -2.03 7.23
C PHE A 78 5.81 -1.53 5.98
N THR A 79 4.52 -1.82 5.86
CA THR A 79 3.67 -1.32 4.78
C THR A 79 2.40 -0.74 5.38
N PHE A 80 2.12 0.53 5.08
CA PHE A 80 0.87 1.17 5.49
C PHE A 80 -0.34 0.57 4.76
N ALA A 81 -1.53 0.83 5.30
CA ALA A 81 -2.80 0.36 4.76
C ALA A 81 -3.11 0.81 3.32
N ASN A 82 -2.47 1.87 2.82
CA ASN A 82 -2.57 2.31 1.42
C ASN A 82 -1.56 1.64 0.48
N GLY A 83 -0.71 0.74 0.99
CA GLY A 83 0.28 0.02 0.20
C GLY A 83 1.68 0.63 0.19
N VAL A 84 1.89 1.81 0.77
CA VAL A 84 3.23 2.43 0.85
C VAL A 84 4.11 1.60 1.79
N TYR A 85 5.18 1.05 1.23
CA TYR A 85 6.21 0.30 1.94
C TYR A 85 7.27 1.28 2.46
N CYS A 86 7.79 1.10 3.68
CA CYS A 86 8.87 1.89 4.23
C CYS A 86 9.92 0.99 4.90
N ASP A 87 11.18 1.37 4.76
CA ASP A 87 12.33 0.75 5.41
C ASP A 87 13.11 1.84 6.15
N THR A 88 13.16 1.75 7.48
CA THR A 88 13.84 2.75 8.31
C THR A 88 15.35 2.62 8.29
N LYS A 89 15.92 1.49 7.87
CA LYS A 89 17.37 1.33 7.71
C LYS A 89 17.84 1.97 6.40
N ALA A 90 17.01 1.91 5.36
CA ALA A 90 17.26 2.56 4.08
C ALA A 90 16.81 4.04 4.02
N HIS A 91 16.04 4.51 5.02
CA HIS A 91 15.49 5.87 5.09
C HIS A 91 14.63 6.23 3.85
N GLU A 92 13.87 5.26 3.34
CA GLU A 92 13.03 5.44 2.16
C GLU A 92 11.67 4.75 2.28
N CYS A 93 10.67 5.35 1.63
CA CYS A 93 9.38 4.73 1.39
C CYS A 93 9.15 4.55 -0.11
N ARG A 94 8.43 3.50 -0.51
CA ARG A 94 8.14 3.10 -1.88
C ARG A 94 6.65 2.87 -2.09
N GLN A 95 6.17 3.10 -3.31
CA GLN A 95 4.74 3.11 -3.65
C GLN A 95 4.03 1.75 -3.51
N ASP A 96 4.78 0.65 -3.44
CA ASP A 96 4.24 -0.68 -3.29
C ASP A 96 5.20 -1.57 -2.48
N ARG A 97 4.68 -2.74 -2.07
CA ARG A 97 5.40 -3.78 -1.33
C ARG A 97 6.01 -4.86 -2.22
N TYR A 98 5.99 -4.69 -3.55
CA TYR A 98 6.46 -5.74 -4.44
C TYR A 98 7.97 -5.74 -4.53
N PHE A 99 8.51 -6.93 -4.72
CA PHE A 99 9.94 -7.15 -4.88
C PHE A 99 10.26 -7.41 -6.36
N GLY A 100 11.38 -6.86 -6.81
CA GLY A 100 11.92 -7.09 -8.14
C GLY A 100 12.52 -8.49 -8.28
N ALA A 101 12.98 -8.80 -9.49
CA ALA A 101 13.68 -10.06 -9.77
C ALA A 101 14.97 -10.24 -8.95
N ASP A 102 15.50 -9.16 -8.38
CA ASP A 102 16.65 -9.13 -7.47
C ASP A 102 16.28 -9.42 -6.01
N GLY A 103 15.00 -9.66 -5.70
CA GLY A 103 14.51 -9.88 -4.35
C GLY A 103 14.52 -8.62 -3.49
N LYS A 104 14.60 -7.42 -4.08
CA LYS A 104 14.56 -6.12 -3.37
C LYS A 104 13.27 -5.35 -3.66
N PRO A 105 12.83 -4.44 -2.77
CA PRO A 105 11.65 -3.62 -3.01
C PRO A 105 11.75 -2.87 -4.37
N SER A 106 10.81 -3.13 -5.28
CA SER A 106 10.84 -2.60 -6.65
C SER A 106 10.02 -1.33 -6.85
N GLY A 107 9.14 -0.99 -5.91
CA GLY A 107 8.29 0.20 -6.00
C GLY A 107 9.12 1.47 -6.16
N LYS A 108 8.60 2.44 -6.93
CA LYS A 108 9.21 3.77 -7.03
C LYS A 108 9.23 4.44 -5.66
N ILE A 109 10.25 5.26 -5.39
CA ILE A 109 10.30 6.05 -4.15
C ILE A 109 9.06 6.94 -4.05
N ASP A 110 8.35 6.83 -2.93
CA ASP A 110 7.32 7.77 -2.52
C ASP A 110 8.01 8.93 -1.78
N SER A 111 8.38 9.96 -2.54
CA SER A 111 9.09 11.12 -2.01
C SER A 111 8.32 11.84 -0.90
N LYS A 112 6.98 11.85 -0.97
CA LYS A 112 6.14 12.55 0.00
C LYS A 112 6.19 11.85 1.35
N THR A 113 5.93 10.55 1.38
CA THR A 113 5.94 9.78 2.62
C THR A 113 7.36 9.67 3.19
N THR A 114 8.36 9.52 2.32
CA THR A 114 9.79 9.55 2.70
C THR A 114 10.14 10.85 3.41
N GLN A 115 9.74 11.99 2.85
CA GLN A 115 10.00 13.30 3.46
C GLN A 115 9.27 13.47 4.80
N TRP A 116 8.01 13.03 4.90
CA TRP A 116 7.25 13.11 6.14
C TRP A 116 7.90 12.33 7.29
N LEU A 117 8.49 11.18 7.00
CA LEU A 117 9.03 10.28 8.01
C LEU A 117 10.49 10.56 8.36
N PHE A 118 11.33 10.89 7.36
CA PHE A 118 12.79 10.92 7.53
C PHE A 118 13.46 12.29 7.42
N ALA A 119 12.80 13.32 6.87
CA ALA A 119 13.40 14.65 6.69
C ALA A 119 13.29 15.52 7.96
N GLN A 120 13.80 15.01 9.08
CA GLN A 120 13.73 15.64 10.41
C GLN A 120 14.76 16.76 10.58
#